data_AF-A0A3D3DQE7-F1
#
_entry.id   AF-A0A3D3DQE7-F1
#
_cell.length_a   1.000
_cell.length_b   1.000
_cell.length_c   1.000
_cell.angle_alpha   90.00
_cell.angle_beta   90.00
_cell.angle_gamma   90.00
#
_symmetry.space_group_name_H-M   'P 1'
#
loop_
_entity.id
_entity.type
_entity.pdbx_description
1 polymer ?
#
loop_
_entity_poly.entity_id
_entity_poly.type
_entity_poly.pdbx_seq_one_letter_code
_entity_poly.pdbx_strand_id
1 'polypeptide(L)'
;VGVIHGGTALNIISGECQFTWDIRNIPDDDPQVLIDNFENFCRQEVLPGMRARHQGCSIDTEVLARAPAFDDSNSSILGLVQSLSGRSETYKVAYGTEAGQYQGAGFPTVLCGPGSIDQAHQPDEYIEASEVEAGQQFLQALVNELSS
;
A
#
# COMPACT_ATOMS: atom_id res chain seq x y z
N VAL A 1 -0.94 6.43 -12.22
CA VAL A 1 -1.23 5.38 -13.21
C VAL A 1 0.05 4.60 -13.43
N GLY A 2 0.03 3.29 -13.18
CA GLY A 2 1.21 2.42 -13.31
C GLY A 2 1.21 1.58 -14.60
N VAL A 3 0.03 1.20 -15.09
CA VAL A 3 -0.14 0.34 -16.27
C VAL A 3 -1.27 0.89 -17.13
N ILE A 4 -1.12 0.86 -18.45
CA ILE A 4 -2.18 1.21 -19.41
C ILE A 4 -2.12 0.28 -20.62
N HIS A 5 -3.30 -0.19 -21.05
CA HIS A 5 -3.50 -1.06 -22.19
C HIS A 5 -4.62 -0.52 -23.07
N GLY A 6 -4.42 -0.56 -24.38
CA GLY A 6 -5.41 -0.17 -25.37
C GLY A 6 -4.89 -0.34 -26.78
N GLY A 7 -5.79 -0.64 -27.71
CA GLY A 7 -5.49 -0.85 -29.12
C GLY A 7 -4.97 -2.26 -29.42
N THR A 8 -5.18 -2.69 -30.65
CA THR A 8 -4.76 -4.01 -31.15
C THR A 8 -3.84 -3.92 -32.36
N ALA A 9 -3.97 -2.86 -33.17
CA ALA A 9 -3.13 -2.60 -34.34
C ALA A 9 -3.02 -1.10 -34.61
N LEU A 10 -1.92 -0.67 -35.25
CA LEU A 10 -1.60 0.73 -35.53
C LEU A 10 -2.69 1.47 -36.32
N ASN A 11 -3.43 0.76 -37.16
CA ASN A 11 -4.45 1.30 -38.06
C ASN A 11 -5.89 0.99 -37.64
N ILE A 12 -6.10 0.50 -36.40
CA ILE A 12 -7.43 0.22 -35.85
C ILE A 12 -7.66 1.17 -34.66
N ILE A 13 -8.76 1.93 -34.71
CA ILE A 13 -9.20 2.73 -33.57
C ILE A 13 -9.58 1.77 -32.43
N SER A 14 -8.99 1.95 -31.25
CA SER A 14 -9.26 1.08 -30.11
C SER A 14 -10.72 1.19 -29.66
N GLY A 15 -11.36 0.04 -29.41
CA GLY A 15 -12.68 -0.02 -28.79
C GLY A 15 -12.66 0.04 -27.25
N GLU A 16 -11.50 -0.19 -26.65
CA GLU A 16 -11.32 -0.24 -25.19
C GLU A 16 -9.98 0.36 -24.75
N CYS A 17 -9.94 0.81 -23.50
CA CYS A 17 -8.73 1.24 -22.82
C CYS A 17 -8.88 0.88 -21.34
N GLN A 18 -7.89 0.21 -20.78
CA GLN A 18 -7.82 -0.13 -19.37
C GLN A 18 -6.54 0.47 -18.79
N PHE A 19 -6.62 1.01 -17.58
CA PHE A 19 -5.44 1.44 -16.85
C PHE A 19 -5.57 1.13 -15.37
N THR A 20 -4.42 0.84 -14.76
CA THR A 20 -4.31 0.61 -13.32
C THR A 20 -3.72 1.85 -12.67
N TRP A 21 -4.38 2.33 -11.64
CA TRP A 21 -3.97 3.49 -10.86
C TRP A 21 -4.01 3.19 -9.38
N ASP A 22 -3.20 3.92 -8.63
CA ASP A 22 -2.99 3.78 -7.20
C ASP A 22 -3.18 5.15 -6.57
N ILE A 23 -3.77 5.17 -5.38
CA ILE A 23 -3.82 6.34 -4.51
C ILE A 23 -3.26 5.95 -3.15
N ARG A 24 -2.54 6.87 -2.52
CA ARG A 24 -2.06 6.71 -1.15
C ARG A 24 -2.57 7.89 -0.34
N ASN A 25 -3.14 7.58 0.81
CA ASN A 25 -3.71 8.56 1.72
C ASN A 25 -3.03 8.44 3.08
N ILE A 26 -3.02 9.53 3.85
CA ILE A 26 -2.54 9.49 5.23
C ILE A 26 -3.65 8.96 6.16
N PRO A 27 -3.32 8.50 7.39
CA PRO A 27 -4.32 7.89 8.28
C PRO A 27 -5.60 8.71 8.53
N ASP A 28 -5.50 10.03 8.50
CA ASP A 28 -6.64 10.94 8.74
C ASP A 28 -7.52 11.20 7.50
N ASP A 29 -7.09 10.74 6.33
CA ASP A 29 -7.83 10.90 5.08
C ASP A 29 -8.80 9.74 4.86
N ASP A 30 -9.99 10.04 4.31
CA ASP A 30 -10.86 9.01 3.73
C ASP A 30 -10.51 8.80 2.25
N PRO A 31 -9.90 7.65 1.86
CA PRO A 31 -9.57 7.37 0.47
C PRO A 31 -10.80 7.27 -0.43
N GLN A 32 -11.99 7.02 0.15
CA GLN A 32 -13.23 6.99 -0.63
C GLN A 32 -13.54 8.35 -1.26
N VAL A 33 -13.17 9.46 -0.63
CA VAL A 33 -13.35 10.80 -1.19
C VAL A 33 -12.58 10.95 -2.51
N LEU A 34 -11.35 10.43 -2.59
CA LEU A 34 -10.54 10.50 -3.81
C LEU A 34 -11.10 9.61 -4.93
N ILE A 35 -11.60 8.42 -4.58
CA ILE A 35 -12.26 7.50 -5.52
C ILE A 35 -13.54 8.15 -6.06
N ASP A 36 -14.38 8.67 -5.17
CA ASP A 36 -15.65 9.32 -5.54
C ASP A 36 -15.41 10.54 -6.44
N ASN A 37 -14.37 11.34 -6.16
CA ASN A 37 -13.99 12.47 -7.00
C ASN A 37 -13.60 12.02 -8.42
N PHE A 38 -12.82 10.96 -8.54
CA PHE A 38 -12.44 10.39 -9.83
C PHE A 38 -13.67 9.86 -10.60
N GLU A 39 -14.52 9.08 -9.94
CA GLU A 39 -15.73 8.53 -10.55
C GLU A 39 -16.72 9.61 -10.96
N ASN A 40 -16.85 10.66 -10.15
CA ASN A 40 -17.66 11.84 -10.47
C ASN A 40 -17.12 12.54 -11.71
N PHE A 41 -15.80 12.77 -11.80
CA PHE A 41 -15.18 13.37 -12.97
C PHE A 41 -15.41 12.52 -14.23
N CYS A 42 -15.21 11.20 -14.16
CA CYS A 42 -15.49 10.29 -15.27
C CYS A 42 -16.94 10.38 -15.74
N ARG A 43 -17.89 10.39 -14.80
CA ARG A 43 -19.33 10.41 -15.09
C ARG A 43 -19.83 11.77 -15.62
N GLN A 44 -19.34 12.87 -15.05
CA GLN A 44 -19.86 14.21 -15.33
C GLN A 44 -19.13 14.90 -16.48
N GLU A 45 -17.82 14.69 -16.63
CA GLU A 45 -17.00 15.43 -17.59
C GLU A 45 -16.59 14.57 -18.80
N VAL A 46 -16.24 13.29 -18.58
CA VAL A 46 -15.67 12.43 -19.64
C VAL A 46 -16.75 11.68 -20.42
N LEU A 47 -17.59 10.93 -19.71
CA LEU A 47 -18.58 10.03 -20.30
C LEU A 47 -19.60 10.73 -21.23
N PRO A 48 -20.08 11.97 -20.96
CA PRO A 48 -20.96 12.66 -21.90
C PRO A 48 -20.32 12.90 -23.27
N GLY A 49 -19.03 13.27 -23.28
CA GLY A 49 -18.27 13.49 -24.52
C GLY A 49 -18.05 12.20 -25.32
N MET A 50 -17.89 11.07 -24.64
CA MET A 50 -17.83 9.75 -25.27
C MET A 50 -19.19 9.34 -25.83
N ARG A 51 -20.26 9.48 -25.05
CA ARG A 51 -21.63 9.11 -25.45
C ARG A 51 -22.22 9.99 -26.56
N ALA A 52 -21.76 11.22 -26.68
CA ALA A 52 -22.07 12.08 -27.83
C ALA A 52 -21.54 11.51 -29.16
N ARG A 53 -20.49 10.68 -29.12
CA ARG A 53 -19.91 10.00 -30.29
C ARG A 53 -20.49 8.60 -30.48
N HIS A 54 -20.67 7.85 -29.39
CA HIS A 54 -21.25 6.51 -29.41
C HIS A 54 -22.00 6.21 -28.11
N GLN A 55 -23.32 6.03 -28.17
CA GLN A 55 -24.17 5.88 -26.97
C GLN A 55 -23.80 4.68 -26.09
N GLY A 56 -23.22 3.62 -26.68
CA GLY A 56 -22.83 2.40 -25.96
C GLY A 56 -21.55 2.51 -25.12
N CYS A 57 -20.89 3.68 -25.07
CA CYS A 57 -19.71 3.85 -24.23
C CYS A 57 -20.05 3.79 -22.72
N SER A 58 -19.19 3.11 -21.96
CA SER A 58 -19.16 3.08 -20.50
C SER A 58 -17.76 3.41 -19.97
N ILE A 59 -17.70 3.72 -18.67
CA ILE A 59 -16.48 3.76 -17.87
C ILE A 59 -16.83 2.97 -16.61
N ASP A 60 -16.05 1.94 -16.32
CA ASP A 60 -16.25 1.05 -15.19
C ASP A 60 -14.98 1.04 -14.34
N THR A 61 -15.15 1.14 -13.02
CA THR A 61 -14.07 1.18 -12.03
C THR A 61 -14.18 -0.03 -11.10
N GLU A 62 -13.05 -0.62 -10.75
CA GLU A 62 -12.96 -1.71 -9.77
C GLU A 62 -11.83 -1.41 -8.78
N VAL A 63 -12.11 -1.63 -7.50
CA VAL A 63 -11.09 -1.55 -6.44
C VAL A 63 -10.38 -2.90 -6.38
N LEU A 64 -9.16 -2.96 -6.92
CA LEU A 64 -8.36 -4.19 -6.94
C LEU A 64 -7.80 -4.55 -5.55
N ALA A 65 -7.44 -3.55 -4.76
CA ALA A 65 -6.90 -3.72 -3.42
C ALA A 65 -7.23 -2.50 -2.56
N ARG A 66 -7.43 -2.73 -1.25
CA ARG A 66 -7.55 -1.68 -0.24
C ARG A 66 -6.86 -2.15 1.05
N ALA A 67 -5.88 -1.39 1.51
CA ALA A 67 -5.23 -1.60 2.79
C ALA A 67 -5.63 -0.49 3.76
N PRO A 68 -6.04 -0.80 5.00
CA PRO A 68 -6.20 0.21 6.04
C PRO A 68 -4.87 0.90 6.33
N ALA A 69 -4.92 2.18 6.65
CA ALA A 69 -3.75 2.89 7.17
C ALA A 69 -3.31 2.27 8.50
N PHE A 70 -1.99 2.26 8.74
CA PHE A 70 -1.43 1.94 10.04
C PHE A 70 -1.14 3.23 10.78
N ASP A 71 -1.77 3.41 11.93
CA ASP A 71 -1.56 4.56 12.82
C ASP A 71 -0.41 4.31 13.79
N ASP A 72 0.32 5.38 14.13
CA ASP A 72 1.48 5.35 15.04
C ASP A 72 1.10 5.56 16.52
N SER A 73 -0.18 5.42 16.89
CA SER A 73 -0.59 5.37 18.28
C SER A 73 0.27 4.38 19.08
N ASN A 74 0.61 4.77 20.32
CA ASN A 74 1.48 3.99 21.20
C ASN A 74 0.91 2.59 21.46
N SER A 75 1.36 1.64 20.64
CA SER A 75 1.07 0.22 20.79
C SER A 75 1.61 -0.28 22.12
N SER A 76 0.84 -1.09 22.84
CA SER A 76 1.23 -1.61 24.16
C SER A 76 2.48 -2.51 24.10
N ILE A 77 2.86 -2.98 22.90
CA ILE A 77 4.05 -3.81 22.68
C ILE A 77 5.26 -3.01 22.18
N LEU A 78 5.14 -1.68 21.97
CA LEU A 78 6.25 -0.87 21.45
C LEU A 78 7.49 -0.94 22.34
N GLY A 79 7.32 -0.79 23.66
CA GLY A 79 8.44 -0.87 24.60
C GLY A 79 9.15 -2.22 24.60
N LEU A 80 8.40 -3.32 24.43
CA LEU A 80 8.97 -4.66 24.29
C LEU A 80 9.83 -4.76 23.02
N VAL A 81 9.30 -4.32 21.88
CA VAL A 81 10.03 -4.34 20.60
C VAL A 81 11.29 -3.47 20.66
N GLN A 82 11.21 -2.29 21.27
CA GLN A 82 12.37 -1.39 21.44
C GLN A 82 13.45 -2.02 22.34
N SER A 83 13.04 -2.66 23.44
CA SER A 83 13.95 -3.35 24.35
C SER A 83 14.68 -4.51 23.66
N LEU A 84 13.96 -5.31 22.87
CA LEU A 84 14.53 -6.48 22.19
C LEU A 84 15.37 -6.12 20.96
N SER A 85 15.00 -5.07 20.24
CA SER A 85 15.73 -4.62 19.04
C SER A 85 16.92 -3.70 19.37
N GLY A 86 16.96 -3.14 20.57
CA GLY A 86 17.94 -2.11 20.95
C GLY A 86 17.75 -0.78 20.22
N ARG A 87 16.61 -0.56 19.55
CA ARG A 87 16.29 0.67 18.82
C ARG A 87 15.19 1.43 19.54
N SER A 88 15.42 2.71 19.84
CA SER A 88 14.44 3.59 20.48
C SER A 88 13.71 4.51 19.50
N GLU A 89 14.24 4.66 18.29
CA GLU A 89 13.70 5.57 17.28
C GLU A 89 12.54 4.92 16.51
N THR A 90 11.55 5.72 16.16
CA THR A 90 10.43 5.35 15.28
C THR A 90 10.38 6.33 14.12
N TYR A 91 9.86 5.88 12.99
CA TYR A 91 9.73 6.67 11.78
C TYR A 91 8.46 6.28 11.03
N LYS A 92 7.98 7.20 10.18
CA LYS A 92 6.83 6.97 9.31
C LYS A 92 7.31 6.54 7.93
N VAL A 93 6.53 5.70 7.28
CA VAL A 93 6.83 5.16 5.94
C VAL A 93 5.65 5.36 5.01
N ALA A 94 5.94 5.58 3.73
CA ALA A 94 4.92 5.84 2.70
C ALA A 94 4.52 4.59 1.91
N TYR A 95 4.72 3.39 2.46
CA TYR A 95 4.35 2.11 1.86
C TYR A 95 3.31 1.37 2.70
N GLY A 96 2.52 0.52 2.02
CA GLY A 96 1.52 -0.33 2.67
C GLY A 96 2.14 -1.58 3.27
N THR A 97 1.59 -2.04 4.38
CA THR A 97 1.87 -3.34 5.03
C THR A 97 0.56 -3.90 5.58
N GLU A 98 0.60 -5.11 6.15
CA GLU A 98 -0.53 -5.73 6.83
C GLU A 98 -0.79 -5.11 8.22
N ALA A 99 0.08 -4.22 8.71
CA ALA A 99 -0.02 -3.65 10.07
C ALA A 99 -1.35 -2.93 10.33
N GLY A 100 -1.88 -2.19 9.35
CA GLY A 100 -3.18 -1.53 9.48
C GLY A 100 -4.34 -2.52 9.62
N GLN A 101 -4.25 -3.70 8.99
CA GLN A 101 -5.26 -4.75 9.13
C GLN A 101 -5.22 -5.38 10.53
N TYR A 102 -4.02 -5.68 11.05
CA TYR A 102 -3.86 -6.22 12.41
C TYR A 102 -4.31 -5.22 13.47
N GLN A 103 -3.94 -3.95 13.32
CA GLN A 103 -4.39 -2.87 14.21
C GLN A 103 -5.92 -2.73 14.16
N GLY A 104 -6.53 -2.72 12.98
CA GLY A 104 -7.99 -2.65 12.80
C GLY A 104 -8.74 -3.85 13.39
N ALA A 105 -8.10 -5.02 13.45
CA ALA A 105 -8.63 -6.21 14.12
C ALA A 105 -8.44 -6.19 15.66
N GLY A 106 -7.81 -5.16 16.22
CA GLY A 106 -7.62 -4.97 17.65
C GLY A 106 -6.34 -5.58 18.22
N PHE A 107 -5.40 -6.03 17.38
CA PHE A 107 -4.12 -6.55 17.86
C PHE A 107 -3.13 -5.42 18.17
N PRO A 108 -2.43 -5.45 19.33
CA PRO A 108 -1.25 -4.63 19.53
C PRO A 108 -0.25 -4.89 18.40
N THR A 109 0.01 -3.88 17.58
CA THR A 109 0.78 -4.02 16.34
C THR A 109 1.95 -3.05 16.33
N VAL A 110 3.11 -3.51 15.87
CA VAL A 110 4.30 -2.71 15.59
C VAL A 110 4.89 -3.22 14.28
N LEU A 111 5.22 -2.32 13.36
CA LEU A 111 5.98 -2.64 12.16
C LEU A 111 7.47 -2.48 12.45
N CYS A 112 8.24 -3.56 12.31
CA CYS A 112 9.69 -3.53 12.44
C CYS A 112 10.34 -4.61 11.59
N GLY A 113 11.58 -4.38 11.17
CA GLY A 113 12.37 -5.36 10.42
C GLY A 113 13.77 -4.84 10.12
N PRO A 114 14.71 -5.74 9.78
CA PRO A 114 16.03 -5.36 9.28
C PRO A 114 15.95 -4.87 7.81
N GLY A 115 17.05 -4.30 7.31
CA GLY A 115 17.12 -3.74 5.95
C GLY A 115 16.70 -2.27 5.88
N SER A 116 16.66 -1.76 4.66
CA SER A 116 16.20 -0.40 4.35
C SER A 116 15.17 -0.41 3.23
N ILE A 117 14.14 0.41 3.38
CA ILE A 117 13.15 0.61 2.32
C ILE A 117 13.78 1.23 1.07
N ASP A 118 14.88 1.96 1.20
CA ASP A 118 15.57 2.59 0.08
C ASP A 118 16.08 1.56 -0.94
N GLN A 119 16.25 0.29 -0.51
CA GLN A 119 16.67 -0.82 -1.38
C GLN A 119 15.51 -1.66 -1.93
N ALA A 120 14.28 -1.47 -1.43
CA ALA A 120 13.14 -2.28 -1.84
C ALA A 120 12.61 -1.87 -3.24
N HIS A 121 12.08 -2.85 -3.98
CA HIS A 121 11.52 -2.68 -5.33
C HIS A 121 12.50 -2.09 -6.37
N GLN A 122 13.80 -2.23 -6.12
CA GLN A 122 14.83 -1.91 -7.11
C GLN A 122 15.24 -3.18 -7.87
N PRO A 123 15.75 -3.08 -9.11
CA PRO A 123 16.21 -4.24 -9.87
C PRO A 123 17.28 -5.08 -9.15
N ASP A 124 18.05 -4.44 -8.27
CA ASP A 124 19.13 -4.99 -7.45
C ASP A 124 18.78 -5.01 -5.96
N GLU A 125 17.50 -5.15 -5.60
CA GLU A 125 17.03 -5.30 -4.21
C GLU A 125 17.86 -6.35 -3.46
N TYR A 126 18.42 -5.93 -2.32
CA TYR A 126 19.26 -6.77 -1.48
C TYR A 126 19.09 -6.45 0.02
N ILE A 127 19.58 -7.37 0.84
CA ILE A 127 19.75 -7.19 2.28
C ILE A 127 21.12 -7.75 2.67
N GLU A 128 21.82 -7.10 3.60
CA GLU A 128 23.11 -7.61 4.06
C GLU A 128 22.94 -8.87 4.90
N ALA A 129 23.87 -9.80 4.82
CA ALA A 129 23.81 -11.05 5.61
C ALA A 129 23.74 -10.76 7.13
N SER A 130 24.44 -9.73 7.58
CA SER A 130 24.43 -9.27 8.97
C SER A 130 23.06 -8.71 9.41
N GLU A 131 22.29 -8.11 8.49
CA GLU A 131 20.94 -7.62 8.76
C GLU A 131 19.96 -8.79 8.92
N VAL A 132 20.11 -9.84 8.11
CA VAL A 132 19.35 -11.09 8.26
C VAL A 132 19.65 -11.74 9.61
N GLU A 133 20.93 -11.83 9.99
CA GLU A 133 21.37 -12.37 11.28
C GLU A 133 20.78 -11.56 12.46
N ALA A 134 20.76 -10.23 12.35
CA ALA A 134 20.15 -9.36 13.36
C ALA A 134 18.64 -9.61 13.49
N GLY A 135 17.94 -9.80 12.36
CA GLY A 135 16.52 -10.17 12.35
C GLY A 135 16.27 -11.53 13.04
N GLN A 136 17.12 -12.52 12.78
CA GLN A 136 17.03 -13.82 13.44
C GLN A 136 17.24 -13.71 14.96
N GLN A 137 18.25 -12.94 15.39
CA GLN A 137 18.52 -12.73 16.82
C GLN A 137 17.34 -12.06 17.53
N PHE A 138 16.73 -11.04 16.90
CA PHE A 138 15.53 -10.39 17.40
C PHE A 138 14.37 -11.39 17.56
N LEU A 139 14.07 -12.20 16.54
CA LEU A 139 12.99 -13.19 16.60
C LEU A 139 13.23 -14.24 17.69
N GLN A 140 14.47 -14.70 17.86
CA GLN A 140 14.82 -15.64 18.92
C GLN A 140 14.62 -15.03 20.32
N ALA A 141 15.01 -13.77 20.50
CA ALA A 141 14.82 -13.06 21.76
C ALA A 141 13.33 -12.85 22.06
N LEU A 142 12.53 -12.52 21.05
CA LEU A 142 11.07 -12.40 21.17
C LEU A 142 10.41 -13.73 21.56
N VAL A 143 10.80 -14.83 20.93
CA VAL A 143 10.29 -16.17 21.28
C VAL A 143 10.64 -16.52 22.72
N ASN A 144 11.88 -16.25 23.15
CA ASN A 144 12.32 -16.53 24.52
C ASN A 144 11.51 -15.72 25.55
N GLU A 145 11.29 -14.43 25.29
CA GLU A 145 10.49 -13.56 26.18
C GLU A 145 9.03 -14.02 26.28
N LEU A 146 8.41 -14.42 25.16
CA LEU A 146 6.99 -14.81 25.12
C LEU A 146 6.71 -16.26 25.54
N SER A 147 7.74 -17.10 25.63
CA SER A 147 7.61 -18.51 26.05
C SER A 147 8.03 -18.78 27.49
N SER A 148 8.50 -17.75 28.20
CA SER A 148 8.85 -17.79 29.62
C SER A 148 7.61 -17.56 30.49
#